data_AF-A0A2G9T8Q8-F1
#
_entry.id   AF-A0A2G9T8Q8-F1
#
_cell.length_a   1.000
_cell.length_b   1.000
_cell.length_c   1.000
_cell.angle_alpha   90.00
_cell.angle_beta   90.00
_cell.angle_gamma   90.00
#
_symmetry.space_group_name_H-M   'P 1'
#
loop_
_entity.id
_entity.type
_entity.pdbx_description
1 polymer ?
#
loop_
_entity_poly.entity_id
_entity_poly.type
_entity_poly.pdbx_seq_one_letter_code
_entity_poly.pdbx_strand_id
1 'polypeptide(L)'
;VELNQEETMLIIRRLHKVLRPFLLRRLKKEVESQLPDKTEYVIKCDQSALQKVLYKHMQKGLLIDSKQQSGGRALMNTVVHLRKLCNHPFLFQSVEDSCRAFWKVDEVSGQDLYRVSGKLELLDRILPKLKATDHRVLMFCQMTTMMTIIEDFFNYRSKATFPQA
;
A
#
# COMPACT_ATOMS: atom_id res chain seq x y z
N VAL A 1 -10.05 13.75 30.80
CA VAL A 1 -11.47 13.95 31.15
C VAL A 1 -12.25 12.94 30.33
N GLU A 2 -12.47 11.75 30.89
CA GLU A 2 -13.31 10.74 30.24
C GLU A 2 -14.76 11.08 30.58
N LEU A 3 -15.59 11.26 29.55
CA LEU A 3 -17.01 11.54 29.67
C LEU A 3 -17.75 10.27 30.09
N ASN A 4 -18.78 10.42 30.91
CA ASN A 4 -19.61 9.28 31.29
C ASN A 4 -20.43 8.77 30.08
N GLN A 5 -20.83 7.50 30.07
CA GLN A 5 -21.60 6.92 28.95
C GLN A 5 -22.92 7.66 28.72
N GLU A 6 -23.58 8.10 29.81
CA GLU A 6 -24.82 8.86 29.77
C GLU A 6 -24.63 10.26 29.16
N GLU A 7 -23.56 10.96 29.54
CA GLU A 7 -23.20 12.28 29.00
C GLU A 7 -22.92 12.18 27.50
N THR A 8 -22.18 11.15 27.08
CA THR A 8 -21.90 10.88 25.67
C THR A 8 -23.18 10.65 24.88
N MET A 9 -24.13 9.87 25.42
CA MET A 9 -25.41 9.61 24.76
C MET A 9 -26.29 10.88 24.65
N LEU A 10 -26.30 11.71 25.69
CA LEU A 10 -27.02 13.00 25.69
C LEU A 10 -26.46 13.95 24.63
N ILE A 11 -25.13 14.04 24.53
CA ILE A 11 -24.44 14.87 23.53
C ILE A 11 -24.76 14.38 22.11
N ILE A 12 -24.66 13.07 21.84
CA ILE A 12 -24.97 12.49 20.52
C ILE A 12 -26.42 12.81 20.10
N ARG A 13 -27.38 12.64 21.02
CA ARG A 13 -28.80 12.91 20.73
C ARG A 13 -29.06 14.38 20.44
N ARG A 14 -28.44 15.30 21.19
CA ARG A 14 -28.54 16.76 20.93
C ARG A 14 -27.94 17.12 19.58
N LEU A 15 -26.76 16.60 19.24
CA LEU A 15 -26.12 16.83 17.94
C LEU A 15 -26.98 16.32 16.79
N HIS A 16 -27.50 15.09 16.90
CA HIS A 16 -28.40 14.54 15.89
C HIS A 16 -29.65 15.41 15.71
N LYS A 17 -30.24 15.96 16.77
CA LYS A 17 -31.43 16.83 16.67
C LYS A 17 -31.16 18.11 15.90
N VAL A 18 -29.98 18.73 16.09
CA VAL A 18 -29.57 19.95 15.38
C VAL A 18 -29.20 19.66 13.93
N LEU A 19 -28.53 18.54 13.65
CA LEU A 19 -28.03 18.20 12.31
C LEU A 19 -29.07 17.50 11.41
N ARG A 20 -30.13 16.90 11.98
CA ARG A 20 -31.16 16.12 11.25
C ARG A 20 -31.83 16.85 10.07
N PRO A 21 -32.16 18.15 10.11
CA PRO A 21 -32.74 18.82 8.94
C PRO A 21 -31.70 19.11 7.84
N PHE A 22 -30.40 19.03 8.13
CA PHE A 22 -29.32 19.36 7.19
C PHE A 22 -28.60 18.14 6.63
N LEU A 23 -28.63 17.00 7.34
CA LEU A 23 -27.92 15.78 6.96
C LEU A 23 -28.86 14.59 6.85
N LEU A 24 -28.95 14.02 5.65
CA LEU A 24 -29.58 12.72 5.41
C LEU A 24 -28.52 11.62 5.42
N ARG A 25 -28.64 10.67 6.33
CA ARG A 25 -27.74 9.51 6.45
C ARG A 25 -28.56 8.23 6.60
N ARG A 26 -28.32 7.23 5.74
CA ARG A 26 -28.87 5.87 5.84
C ARG A 26 -27.73 4.86 5.76
N LEU A 27 -27.90 3.70 6.39
CA LEU A 27 -26.94 2.60 6.27
C LEU A 27 -27.36 1.67 5.12
N LYS A 28 -26.39 1.11 4.39
CA LYS A 28 -26.67 0.23 3.24
C LYS A 28 -27.51 -1.00 3.64
N LYS A 29 -27.33 -1.50 4.86
CA LYS A 29 -28.14 -2.57 5.48
C LYS A 29 -29.61 -2.21 5.71
N GLU A 30 -29.95 -0.93 5.77
CA GLU A 30 -31.32 -0.44 6.02
C GLU A 30 -32.13 -0.28 4.72
N VAL A 31 -31.45 -0.37 3.56
CA VAL A 31 -32.04 -0.05 2.26
C VAL A 31 -31.97 -1.17 1.24
N GLU A 32 -31.05 -2.13 1.38
CA GLU A 32 -30.90 -3.21 0.41
C GLU A 32 -30.52 -4.52 1.13
N SER A 33 -31.42 -5.51 1.07
CA SER A 33 -31.27 -6.80 1.78
C SER A 33 -30.59 -7.88 0.95
N GLN A 34 -30.39 -7.65 -0.36
CA GLN A 34 -29.77 -8.62 -1.27
C GLN A 34 -28.24 -8.53 -1.31
N LEU A 35 -27.64 -7.52 -0.69
CA LEU A 35 -26.19 -7.36 -0.65
C LEU A 35 -25.56 -8.26 0.43
N PRO A 36 -24.55 -9.06 0.08
CA PRO A 36 -23.77 -9.80 1.07
C PRO A 36 -23.07 -8.86 2.05
N ASP A 37 -22.82 -9.37 3.25
CA ASP A 37 -22.07 -8.63 4.26
C ASP A 37 -20.63 -8.34 3.81
N LYS A 38 -20.15 -7.15 4.16
CA LYS A 38 -18.76 -6.76 3.93
C LYS A 38 -17.86 -7.51 4.92
N THR A 39 -17.13 -8.52 4.45
CA THR A 39 -16.05 -9.16 5.21
C THR A 39 -14.75 -8.38 5.06
N GLU A 40 -14.06 -8.10 6.17
CA GLU A 40 -12.78 -7.41 6.17
C GLU A 40 -11.68 -8.34 6.72
N TYR A 41 -10.64 -8.56 5.91
CA TYR A 41 -9.49 -9.38 6.27
C TYR A 41 -8.23 -8.53 6.29
N VAL A 42 -7.53 -8.53 7.43
CA VAL A 42 -6.24 -7.84 7.58
C VAL A 42 -5.12 -8.87 7.40
N ILE A 43 -4.42 -8.81 6.27
CA ILE A 43 -3.32 -9.73 5.97
C ILE A 43 -1.98 -9.10 6.37
N LYS A 44 -1.27 -9.75 7.28
CA LYS A 44 0.09 -9.36 7.67
C LYS A 44 1.09 -9.95 6.67
N CYS A 45 1.98 -9.11 6.17
CA CYS A 45 3.02 -9.50 5.22
C CYS A 45 4.39 -9.30 5.85
N ASP A 46 5.29 -10.26 5.65
CA ASP A 46 6.68 -10.10 6.06
C ASP A 46 7.46 -9.18 5.09
N GLN A 47 8.44 -8.48 5.63
CA GLN A 47 9.35 -7.67 4.83
C GLN A 47 10.39 -8.56 4.11
N SER A 48 10.74 -8.19 2.88
CA SER A 48 11.85 -8.80 2.15
C SER A 48 13.20 -8.53 2.86
N ALA A 49 14.24 -9.27 2.49
CA ALA A 49 15.59 -9.06 3.04
C ALA A 49 16.09 -7.63 2.80
N LEU A 50 15.90 -7.11 1.57
CA LEU A 50 16.27 -5.75 1.21
C LEU A 50 15.47 -4.72 2.03
N GLN A 51 14.16 -4.91 2.16
CA GLN A 51 13.30 -4.04 2.97
C GLN A 51 13.76 -4.02 4.43
N LYS A 52 14.06 -5.17 5.03
CA LYS A 52 14.53 -5.25 6.43
C LYS A 52 15.82 -4.49 6.66
N VAL A 53 16.79 -4.64 5.75
CA VAL A 53 18.08 -3.94 5.84
C VAL A 53 17.87 -2.44 5.71
N LEU A 54 17.18 -1.98 4.66
CA LEU A 54 16.92 -0.56 4.44
C LEU A 54 16.11 0.05 5.58
N TYR A 55 15.12 -0.68 6.12
CA TYR A 55 14.26 -0.21 7.19
C TYR A 55 15.07 0.06 8.46
N LYS A 56 15.98 -0.87 8.80
CA LYS A 56 16.90 -0.69 9.93
C LYS A 56 17.84 0.51 9.74
N HIS A 57 18.32 0.74 8.52
CA HIS A 57 19.18 1.90 8.22
C HIS A 57 18.42 3.22 8.33
N MET A 58 17.20 3.29 7.78
CA MET A 58 16.35 4.48 7.87
C MET A 58 15.89 4.77 9.30
N GLN A 59 15.61 3.73 10.08
CA GLN A 59 15.25 3.87 11.50
C GLN A 59 16.41 4.46 12.33
N LYS A 60 17.66 4.22 11.92
CA LYS A 60 18.87 4.81 12.52
C LYS A 60 19.19 6.23 12.01
N GLY A 61 18.37 6.81 11.13
CA GLY A 61 18.53 8.18 10.64
C GLY A 61 19.53 8.34 9.49
N LEU A 62 20.02 7.25 8.89
CA LEU A 62 20.86 7.31 7.69
C LEU A 62 19.98 7.54 6.47
N LEU A 63 20.16 8.68 5.81
CA LEU A 63 19.45 9.05 4.59
C LEU A 63 19.96 8.18 3.41
N ILE A 64 19.02 7.61 2.66
CA ILE A 64 19.31 6.83 1.45
C ILE A 64 19.63 7.76 0.25
N ASP A 65 19.17 9.01 0.28
CA ASP A 65 19.45 10.02 -0.76
C ASP A 65 20.56 10.97 -0.31
N SER A 66 21.82 10.59 -0.51
CA SER A 66 22.99 11.43 -0.26
C SER A 66 23.36 12.35 -1.43
N LYS A 67 22.60 12.34 -2.55
CA LYS A 67 22.92 13.10 -3.77
C LYS A 67 22.20 14.45 -3.93
N GLN A 68 21.23 14.81 -3.08
CA GLN A 68 20.64 16.15 -3.12
C GLN A 68 21.21 17.03 -2.01
N GLN A 69 22.21 17.84 -2.38
CA GLN A 69 22.53 19.08 -1.70
C GLN A 69 21.30 20.00 -1.70
N SER A 70 20.47 19.95 -0.65
CA SER A 70 19.65 21.10 -0.23
C SER A 70 19.00 20.82 1.13
N GLY A 71 19.57 21.45 2.17
CA GLY A 71 18.86 22.02 3.32
C GLY A 71 17.97 21.11 4.16
N GLY A 72 18.47 20.70 5.33
CA GLY A 72 17.83 20.75 6.67
C GLY A 72 16.41 20.20 6.91
N ARG A 73 15.67 19.77 5.89
CA ARG A 73 14.28 19.30 5.93
C ARG A 73 14.15 17.79 5.71
N ALA A 74 15.24 17.11 5.36
CA ALA A 74 15.27 15.69 5.03
C ALA A 74 14.91 14.75 6.22
N LEU A 75 15.04 15.23 7.47
CA LEU A 75 14.74 14.45 8.67
C LEU A 75 13.26 14.47 9.08
N MET A 76 12.45 15.40 8.56
CA MET A 76 11.07 15.57 9.03
C MET A 76 10.08 14.53 8.49
N ASN A 77 10.51 13.64 7.59
CA ASN A 77 9.58 12.70 6.95
C ASN A 77 9.98 11.22 6.99
N THR A 78 10.68 10.81 8.05
CA THR A 78 11.06 9.41 8.27
C THR A 78 9.86 8.47 8.19
N VAL A 79 8.69 8.87 8.72
CA VAL A 79 7.47 8.04 8.67
C VAL A 79 6.98 7.82 7.23
N VAL A 80 6.96 8.85 6.38
CA VAL A 80 6.56 8.66 4.97
C VAL A 80 7.60 7.83 4.21
N HIS A 81 8.88 8.00 4.51
CA HIS A 81 9.92 7.18 3.89
C HIS A 81 9.81 5.70 4.29
N LEU A 82 9.57 5.41 5.57
CA LEU A 82 9.29 4.04 6.02
C LEU A 82 8.04 3.47 5.36
N ARG A 83 6.98 4.30 5.17
CA ARG A 83 5.78 3.89 4.41
C ARG A 83 6.09 3.58 2.95
N LYS A 84 6.93 4.38 2.27
CA LYS A 84 7.41 4.09 0.91
C LYS A 84 8.13 2.76 0.88
N LEU A 85 9.09 2.54 1.77
CA LEU A 85 9.89 1.32 1.81
C LEU A 85 9.04 0.06 2.03
N CYS A 86 8.05 0.13 2.93
CA CYS A 86 7.10 -0.95 3.17
C CYS A 86 6.17 -1.23 1.99
N ASN A 87 5.97 -0.27 1.08
CA ASN A 87 5.23 -0.50 -0.16
C ASN A 87 6.14 -1.15 -1.20
N HIS A 88 7.25 -0.50 -1.53
CA HIS A 88 8.24 -1.02 -2.47
C HIS A 88 9.60 -0.31 -2.32
N PRO A 89 10.74 -1.03 -2.29
CA PRO A 89 12.06 -0.39 -2.25
C PRO A 89 12.37 0.52 -3.45
N PHE A 90 11.91 0.16 -4.65
CA PHE A 90 12.14 0.96 -5.87
C PHE A 90 11.34 2.27 -5.92
N LEU A 91 10.53 2.58 -4.89
CA LEU A 91 10.02 3.94 -4.73
C LEU A 91 11.13 4.96 -4.40
N PHE A 92 12.33 4.48 -4.07
CA PHE A 92 13.55 5.27 -3.96
C PHE A 92 14.42 4.99 -5.19
N GLN A 93 14.59 5.99 -6.05
CA GLN A 93 15.41 5.89 -7.27
C GLN A 93 16.85 5.47 -6.95
N SER A 94 17.44 6.01 -5.88
CA SER A 94 18.79 5.61 -5.43
C SER A 94 18.92 4.10 -5.14
N VAL A 95 17.86 3.47 -4.62
CA VAL A 95 17.84 2.02 -4.37
C VAL A 95 17.69 1.25 -5.68
N GLU A 96 16.82 1.72 -6.56
CA GLU A 96 16.63 1.13 -7.88
C GLU A 96 17.91 1.18 -8.71
N ASP A 97 18.59 2.33 -8.79
CA ASP A 97 19.85 2.50 -9.51
C ASP A 97 20.95 1.59 -8.95
N SER A 98 21.03 1.48 -7.61
CA SER A 98 21.99 0.58 -6.95
C SER A 98 21.72 -0.88 -7.29
N CYS A 99 20.45 -1.26 -7.39
CA CYS A 99 20.05 -2.61 -7.77
C CYS A 99 20.34 -2.88 -9.26
N ARG A 100 20.05 -1.93 -10.16
CA ARG A 100 20.38 -2.01 -11.58
C ARG A 100 21.88 -2.20 -11.79
N ALA A 101 22.70 -1.43 -11.08
CA ALA A 101 24.17 -1.54 -11.13
C ALA A 101 24.67 -2.90 -10.60
N PHE A 102 24.07 -3.42 -9.54
CA PHE A 102 24.45 -4.71 -8.96
C PHE A 102 24.09 -5.90 -9.86
N TRP A 103 22.89 -5.89 -10.45
CA TRP A 103 22.43 -6.95 -11.36
C TRP A 103 22.92 -6.78 -12.79
N LYS A 104 23.51 -5.64 -13.14
CA LYS A 104 23.97 -5.28 -14.50
C LYS A 104 22.85 -5.42 -15.54
N VAL A 105 21.66 -4.94 -15.20
CA VAL A 105 20.48 -4.94 -16.09
C VAL A 105 20.03 -3.49 -16.30
N ASP A 106 19.69 -3.14 -17.54
CA ASP A 106 19.19 -1.81 -17.89
C ASP A 106 17.86 -1.49 -17.21
N GLU A 107 16.96 -2.47 -17.11
CA GLU A 107 15.66 -2.35 -16.46
C GLU A 107 15.40 -3.52 -15.51
N VAL A 108 14.97 -3.21 -14.26
CA VAL A 108 14.59 -4.25 -13.30
C VAL A 108 13.20 -4.77 -13.65
N SER A 109 13.15 -5.88 -14.39
CA SER A 109 11.91 -6.54 -14.76
C SER A 109 11.85 -7.97 -14.25
N GLY A 110 10.64 -8.45 -14.03
CA GLY A 110 10.37 -9.85 -13.75
C GLY A 110 10.45 -10.26 -12.28
N GLN A 111 11.14 -11.37 -12.00
CA GLN A 111 11.18 -11.95 -10.66
C GLN A 111 11.81 -10.99 -9.65
N ASP A 112 12.82 -10.25 -10.06
CA ASP A 112 13.52 -9.32 -9.16
C ASP A 112 12.65 -8.11 -8.78
N LEU A 113 11.63 -7.79 -9.57
CA LEU A 113 10.67 -6.72 -9.25
C LEU A 113 9.79 -7.06 -8.05
N TYR A 114 9.16 -8.24 -8.03
CA TYR A 114 8.26 -8.58 -6.92
C TYR A 114 8.99 -9.22 -5.72
N ARG A 115 10.16 -9.84 -5.92
CA ARG A 115 10.94 -10.45 -4.82
C ARG A 115 11.50 -9.43 -3.83
N VAL A 116 11.71 -8.19 -4.26
CA VAL A 116 12.19 -7.13 -3.36
C VAL A 116 11.10 -6.58 -2.45
N SER A 117 9.82 -6.86 -2.69
CA SER A 117 8.71 -6.42 -1.84
C SER A 117 7.82 -7.58 -1.41
N GLY A 118 7.76 -7.83 -0.09
CA GLY A 118 6.92 -8.90 0.44
C GLY A 118 5.42 -8.73 0.15
N LYS A 119 4.95 -7.50 -0.08
CA LYS A 119 3.57 -7.24 -0.50
C LYS A 119 3.30 -7.73 -1.93
N LEU A 120 4.21 -7.44 -2.86
CA LEU A 120 4.05 -7.89 -4.25
C LEU A 120 4.22 -9.40 -4.36
N GLU A 121 5.12 -9.99 -3.58
CA GLU A 121 5.27 -11.45 -3.50
C GLU A 121 4.00 -12.15 -2.98
N LEU A 122 3.34 -11.57 -1.97
CA LEU A 122 2.05 -12.09 -1.51
C LEU A 122 0.97 -11.90 -2.58
N LEU A 123 0.91 -10.71 -3.20
CA LEU A 123 -0.03 -10.40 -4.27
C LEU A 123 0.15 -11.38 -5.44
N ASP A 124 1.39 -11.75 -5.76
CA ASP A 124 1.72 -12.74 -6.77
C ASP A 124 1.07 -14.10 -6.46
N ARG A 125 0.99 -14.51 -5.20
CA ARG A 125 0.34 -15.78 -4.80
C ARG A 125 -1.18 -15.72 -4.76
N ILE A 126 -1.77 -14.56 -4.47
CA ILE A 126 -3.22 -14.41 -4.29
C ILE A 126 -3.94 -14.18 -5.63
N LEU A 127 -3.39 -13.32 -6.50
CA LEU A 127 -4.07 -12.93 -7.73
C LEU A 127 -4.43 -14.09 -8.68
N PRO A 128 -3.59 -15.14 -8.89
CA PRO A 128 -3.95 -16.26 -9.76
C PRO A 128 -5.11 -17.06 -9.22
N LYS A 129 -5.18 -17.22 -7.89
CA LYS A 129 -6.28 -17.92 -7.22
C LYS A 129 -7.60 -17.19 -7.45
N LEU A 130 -7.59 -15.86 -7.31
CA LEU A 130 -8.76 -15.02 -7.55
C LEU A 130 -9.16 -14.99 -9.03
N LYS A 131 -8.18 -14.99 -9.95
CA LYS A 131 -8.44 -15.07 -11.39
C LYS A 131 -9.02 -16.43 -11.79
N ALA A 132 -8.53 -17.52 -11.20
CA ALA A 132 -9.05 -18.87 -11.44
C ALA A 132 -10.51 -19.04 -10.97
N THR A 133 -10.94 -18.29 -9.95
CA THR A 133 -12.32 -18.27 -9.47
C THR A 133 -13.17 -17.15 -10.11
N ASP A 134 -12.69 -16.53 -11.18
CA ASP A 134 -13.37 -15.43 -11.91
C ASP A 134 -13.80 -14.25 -11.01
N HIS A 135 -12.97 -13.88 -10.04
CA HIS A 135 -13.19 -12.71 -9.20
C HIS A 135 -12.46 -11.48 -9.74
N ARG A 136 -13.14 -10.33 -9.72
CA ARG A 136 -12.56 -9.03 -10.08
C ARG A 136 -12.03 -8.32 -8.85
N VAL A 137 -10.80 -7.81 -8.95
CA VAL A 137 -10.09 -7.17 -7.83
C VAL A 137 -9.96 -5.67 -8.09
N LEU A 138 -10.29 -4.85 -7.09
CA LEU A 138 -10.01 -3.42 -7.07
C LEU A 138 -8.90 -3.15 -6.07
N MET A 139 -7.84 -2.46 -6.51
CA MET A 139 -6.69 -2.12 -5.66
C MET A 139 -6.59 -0.62 -5.47
N PHE A 140 -6.38 -0.20 -4.22
CA PHE A 140 -6.16 1.20 -3.87
C PHE A 140 -4.71 1.42 -3.48
N CYS A 141 -4.04 2.36 -4.16
CA CYS A 141 -2.68 2.76 -3.86
C CYS A 141 -2.64 4.23 -3.48
N GLN A 142 -1.97 4.58 -2.40
CA GLN A 142 -1.84 5.97 -1.96
C GLN A 142 -0.81 6.76 -2.78
N MET A 143 0.24 6.08 -3.25
CA MET A 143 1.35 6.70 -3.99
C MET A 143 1.19 6.42 -5.48
N THR A 144 1.26 7.46 -6.31
CA THR A 144 1.14 7.36 -7.78
C THR A 144 2.26 6.50 -8.37
N THR A 145 3.48 6.67 -7.88
CA THR A 145 4.64 5.88 -8.33
C THR A 145 4.52 4.38 -8.03
N MET A 146 3.76 4.00 -6.98
CA MET A 146 3.47 2.59 -6.72
C MET A 146 2.56 1.99 -7.81
N MET A 147 1.69 2.80 -8.42
CA MET A 147 0.82 2.33 -9.50
C MET A 147 1.63 1.93 -10.73
N THR A 148 2.68 2.69 -11.08
CA THR A 148 3.59 2.35 -12.18
C THR A 148 4.31 1.02 -11.92
N ILE A 149 4.82 0.81 -10.71
CA ILE A 149 5.47 -0.47 -10.32
C ILE A 149 4.47 -1.65 -10.44
N ILE A 150 3.23 -1.43 -10.04
CA ILE A 150 2.17 -2.45 -10.13
C ILE A 150 1.80 -2.72 -11.60
N GLU A 151 1.77 -1.69 -12.44
CA GLU A 151 1.56 -1.81 -13.88
C GLU A 151 2.66 -2.67 -14.52
N ASP A 152 3.92 -2.40 -14.20
CA ASP A 152 5.06 -3.20 -14.67
C ASP A 152 4.97 -4.66 -14.21
N PHE A 153 4.56 -4.88 -12.95
CA PHE A 153 4.31 -6.21 -12.40
C PHE A 153 3.22 -6.97 -13.18
N PHE A 154 2.09 -6.33 -13.49
CA PHE A 154 1.02 -6.95 -14.28
C PHE A 154 1.42 -7.18 -15.72
N ASN A 155 2.16 -6.25 -16.34
CA ASN A 155 2.67 -6.38 -17.70
C ASN A 155 3.62 -7.58 -17.81
N TYR A 156 4.54 -7.73 -16.85
CA TYR A 156 5.41 -8.91 -16.77
C TYR A 156 4.60 -10.20 -16.63
N ARG A 157 3.64 -10.22 -15.70
CA ARG A 157 2.85 -11.43 -15.44
C ARG A 157 1.94 -11.81 -16.62
N SER A 158 1.38 -10.82 -17.31
CA SER A 158 0.58 -11.02 -18.52
C SER A 158 1.42 -11.70 -19.60
N LYS A 159 2.63 -11.18 -19.86
CA LYS A 159 3.60 -11.79 -20.78
C LYS A 159 4.01 -13.20 -20.38
N ALA A 160 4.14 -13.48 -19.07
CA ALA A 160 4.46 -14.82 -18.57
C ALA A 160 3.28 -15.81 -18.62
N THR A 161 2.04 -15.32 -18.59
CA THR A 161 0.82 -16.17 -18.60
C THR A 161 0.33 -16.46 -20.02
N PHE A 162 0.71 -15.62 -21.00
CA PHE A 162 0.42 -15.81 -22.41
C PHE A 162 1.72 -15.67 -23.21
N PRO A 163 2.49 -16.75 -23.43
CA PRO A 163 3.51 -16.71 -24.47
C PRO A 163 2.80 -16.41 -25.78
N GLN A 164 3.18 -15.31 -26.43
CA GLN A 164 2.70 -15.00 -27.78
C GLN A 164 3.00 -16.21 -28.67
N ALA A 165 1.95 -16.75 -29.30
CA ALA A 165 2.05 -17.70 -30.39
C ALA A 165 2.64 -17.02 -31.63
#